data_AF-R7L328-F1
#
_entry.id   AF-R7L328-F1
#
_cell.length_a   1.000
_cell.length_b   1.000
_cell.length_c   1.000
_cell.angle_alpha   90.00
_cell.angle_beta   90.00
_cell.angle_gamma   90.00
#
_symmetry.space_group_name_H-M   'P 1'
#
loop_
_entity.id
_entity.type
_entity.pdbx_description
1 polymer ?
#
loop_
_entity_poly.entity_id
_entity_poly.type
_entity_poly.pdbx_seq_one_letter_code
_entity_poly.pdbx_strand_id
1 'polypeptide(L)'
;MGAEIKNLSLIQFHPTAYNNKESRECFLISESVRGEGAYLLNCNKERFMHNYDERLELAPRDVVSRSIILESRKTNSDEFYLDIRYKGKEYLSNRFPMIYDFLMTQGIDMSKDLIPIFPCQHYLMGGINVNINAETSVNGLYAVGECSHTGVHGNNRLASNSLLEALVFGHRAAEDITRKFEKDDMPETCVFSEDPNAVPIPHGVRTEIRHIMQKSYFVIPDKQKALEGFERVSELKKMLETGNYIIDRDYVEAHSLATVAYLILKEVI
;
A
#
# COMPACT_ATOMS: atom_id res chain seq x y z
N MET A 1 21.38 -3.68 9.36
CA MET A 1 22.13 -2.56 8.75
C MET A 1 22.10 -1.29 9.58
N GLY A 2 21.02 -0.97 10.31
CA GLY A 2 21.01 0.17 11.24
C GLY A 2 20.56 1.50 10.63
N ALA A 3 20.03 1.49 9.40
CA ALA A 3 19.38 2.65 8.81
C ALA A 3 18.14 3.03 9.62
N GLU A 4 17.98 4.33 9.88
CA GLU A 4 16.80 4.86 10.56
C GLU A 4 15.55 4.67 9.70
N ILE A 5 14.46 4.24 10.32
CA ILE A 5 13.13 4.11 9.71
C ILE A 5 12.21 5.16 10.34
N LYS A 6 11.37 5.82 9.53
CA LYS A 6 10.39 6.79 10.03
C LYS A 6 9.03 6.59 9.39
N ASN A 7 8.00 6.74 10.21
CA ASN A 7 6.61 6.97 9.81
C ASN A 7 6.01 5.88 8.93
N LEU A 8 6.41 4.60 9.10
CA LEU A 8 5.86 3.51 8.30
C LEU A 8 4.35 3.31 8.49
N SER A 9 3.80 3.75 9.62
CA SER A 9 2.36 3.80 9.88
C SER A 9 1.61 4.83 9.03
N LEU A 10 2.29 5.76 8.36
CA LEU A 10 1.66 6.70 7.43
C LEU A 10 1.41 6.00 6.09
N ILE A 11 0.25 5.37 6.01
CA ILE A 11 -0.20 4.57 4.86
C ILE A 11 -1.38 5.26 4.18
N GLN A 12 -1.26 5.48 2.87
CA GLN A 12 -2.38 5.97 2.06
C GLN A 12 -3.20 4.79 1.54
N PHE A 13 -4.51 4.92 1.68
CA PHE A 13 -5.48 3.99 1.10
C PHE A 13 -6.15 4.63 -0.12
N HIS A 14 -6.32 3.84 -1.17
CA HIS A 14 -7.08 4.25 -2.36
C HIS A 14 -8.54 3.81 -2.18
N PRO A 15 -9.54 4.70 -2.32
CA PRO A 15 -10.92 4.40 -1.97
C PRO A 15 -11.64 3.46 -2.95
N THR A 16 -11.23 3.47 -4.22
CA THR A 16 -11.96 2.83 -5.32
C THR A 16 -11.09 1.79 -6.04
N ALA A 17 -10.60 0.77 -5.33
CA ALA A 17 -10.04 -0.41 -5.99
C ALA A 17 -11.18 -1.34 -6.40
N TYR A 18 -11.06 -1.99 -7.56
CA TYR A 18 -12.00 -3.00 -8.03
C TYR A 18 -12.04 -4.15 -7.02
N ASN A 19 -13.23 -4.41 -6.48
CA ASN A 19 -13.42 -5.44 -5.47
C ASN A 19 -13.65 -6.80 -6.13
N ASN A 20 -12.55 -7.42 -6.57
CA ASN A 20 -12.57 -8.75 -7.16
C ASN A 20 -12.73 -9.81 -6.05
N LYS A 21 -13.83 -10.58 -6.08
CA LYS A 21 -14.06 -11.68 -5.12
C LYS A 21 -13.29 -12.97 -5.48
N GLU A 22 -12.80 -13.08 -6.71
CA GLU A 22 -12.15 -14.29 -7.24
C GLU A 22 -10.62 -14.18 -7.23
N SER A 23 -10.07 -12.97 -7.24
CA SER A 23 -8.63 -12.72 -7.32
C SER A 23 -8.16 -11.73 -6.25
N ARG A 24 -6.86 -11.80 -5.94
CA ARG A 24 -6.20 -10.87 -5.02
C ARG A 24 -5.68 -9.60 -5.70
N GLU A 25 -5.82 -9.49 -7.02
CA GLU A 25 -5.39 -8.31 -7.75
C GLU A 25 -6.36 -7.16 -7.53
N CYS A 26 -5.85 -6.07 -6.96
CA CYS A 26 -6.60 -4.84 -6.78
C CYS A 26 -6.35 -3.90 -7.96
N PHE A 27 -7.11 -4.05 -9.04
CA PHE A 27 -7.10 -3.07 -10.13
C PHE A 27 -7.67 -1.74 -9.64
N LEU A 28 -6.96 -0.64 -9.84
CA LEU A 28 -7.39 0.67 -9.31
C LEU A 28 -8.33 1.38 -10.29
N ILE A 29 -9.54 1.70 -9.85
CA ILE A 29 -10.44 2.57 -10.60
C ILE A 29 -10.04 4.02 -10.30
N SER A 30 -9.39 4.66 -11.27
CA SER A 30 -8.81 5.99 -11.12
C SER A 30 -9.76 7.00 -10.46
N GLU A 31 -9.21 7.83 -9.57
CA GLU A 31 -9.91 8.95 -8.96
C GLU A 31 -10.54 9.92 -9.99
N SER A 32 -9.97 9.99 -11.19
CA SER A 32 -10.56 10.75 -12.29
C SER A 32 -11.99 10.30 -12.62
N VAL A 33 -12.36 9.04 -12.37
CA VAL A 33 -13.74 8.55 -12.57
C VAL A 33 -14.71 9.25 -11.60
N ARG A 34 -14.32 9.45 -10.34
CA ARG A 34 -15.08 10.31 -9.40
C ARG A 34 -15.07 11.77 -9.85
N GLY A 35 -13.92 12.25 -10.33
CA GLY A 35 -13.77 13.61 -10.89
C GLY A 35 -14.71 13.91 -12.06
N GLU A 36 -15.02 12.91 -12.89
CA GLU A 36 -16.00 13.02 -13.98
C GLU A 36 -17.46 12.88 -13.50
N GLY A 37 -17.68 12.76 -12.19
CA GLY A 37 -19.00 12.79 -11.56
C GLY A 37 -19.60 11.41 -11.28
N ALA A 38 -18.79 10.38 -11.06
CA ALA A 38 -19.30 9.09 -10.58
C ALA A 38 -19.84 9.19 -9.15
N TYR A 39 -20.89 8.42 -8.84
CA TYR A 39 -21.47 8.31 -7.51
C TYR A 39 -20.92 7.12 -6.74
N LEU A 40 -20.74 7.29 -5.43
CA LEU A 40 -20.42 6.20 -4.51
C LEU A 40 -21.70 5.67 -3.88
N LEU A 41 -21.98 4.39 -4.09
CA LEU A 41 -23.16 3.70 -3.60
C LEU A 41 -22.80 2.61 -2.58
N ASN A 42 -23.63 2.44 -1.55
CA ASN A 42 -23.50 1.38 -0.56
C ASN A 42 -24.14 0.06 -1.06
N CYS A 43 -24.22 -0.95 -0.18
CA CYS A 43 -24.80 -2.26 -0.50
C CYS A 43 -26.28 -2.19 -0.91
N ASN A 44 -27.02 -1.19 -0.43
CA ASN A 44 -28.42 -0.94 -0.75
C ASN A 44 -28.59 -0.11 -2.04
N LYS A 45 -27.49 0.21 -2.74
CA LYS A 45 -27.43 1.09 -3.92
C LYS A 45 -27.79 2.54 -3.63
N GLU A 46 -27.65 2.97 -2.39
CA GLU A 46 -27.90 4.34 -1.97
C GLU A 46 -26.62 5.16 -2.02
N ARG A 47 -26.69 6.38 -2.56
CA ARG A 47 -25.57 7.32 -2.53
C ARG A 47 -25.36 7.78 -1.09
N PHE A 48 -24.18 7.59 -0.51
CA PHE A 48 -23.99 7.80 0.93
C PHE A 48 -23.05 8.95 1.33
N MET A 49 -22.22 9.46 0.40
CA MET A 49 -21.17 10.44 0.74
C MET A 49 -21.70 11.74 1.37
N HIS A 50 -22.93 12.12 1.07
CA HIS A 50 -23.60 13.30 1.65
C HIS A 50 -23.78 13.21 3.18
N ASN A 51 -23.72 12.01 3.76
CA ASN A 51 -23.77 11.81 5.21
C ASN A 51 -22.44 12.11 5.91
N TYR A 52 -21.34 12.28 5.16
CA TYR A 52 -19.98 12.33 5.72
C TYR A 52 -19.21 13.59 5.33
N ASP A 53 -19.38 14.12 4.13
CA ASP A 53 -18.63 15.30 3.66
C ASP A 53 -19.42 16.08 2.60
N GLU A 54 -19.41 17.41 2.68
CA GLU A 54 -20.12 18.30 1.75
C GLU A 54 -19.54 18.29 0.32
N ARG A 55 -18.28 17.89 0.16
CA ARG A 55 -17.62 17.75 -1.16
C ARG A 55 -17.99 16.45 -1.86
N LEU A 56 -18.75 15.58 -1.19
CA LEU A 56 -19.26 14.32 -1.73
C LEU A 56 -18.11 13.44 -2.28
N GLU A 57 -18.26 12.87 -3.47
CA GLU A 57 -17.24 12.02 -4.11
C GLU A 57 -15.95 12.77 -4.51
N LEU A 58 -15.93 14.10 -4.43
CA LEU A 58 -14.74 14.94 -4.68
C LEU A 58 -13.94 15.24 -3.40
N ALA A 59 -14.35 14.71 -2.25
CA ALA A 59 -13.56 14.79 -1.04
C ALA A 59 -12.18 14.11 -1.21
N PRO A 60 -11.16 14.50 -0.42
CA PRO A 60 -9.84 13.86 -0.41
C PRO A 60 -9.91 12.34 -0.18
N ARG A 61 -8.92 11.60 -0.68
CA ARG A 61 -8.89 10.12 -0.65
C ARG A 61 -9.06 9.52 0.74
N ASP A 62 -8.41 10.11 1.74
CA ASP A 62 -8.48 9.69 3.14
C ASP A 62 -9.90 9.86 3.68
N VAL A 63 -10.57 10.97 3.35
CA VAL A 63 -11.98 11.21 3.72
C VAL A 63 -12.89 10.18 3.06
N VAL A 64 -12.78 9.99 1.74
CA VAL A 64 -13.63 9.03 1.00
C VAL A 64 -13.42 7.60 1.51
N SER A 65 -12.17 7.18 1.70
CA SER A 65 -11.86 5.83 2.21
C SER A 65 -12.45 5.65 3.61
N ARG A 66 -12.30 6.65 4.49
CA ARG A 66 -12.85 6.62 5.85
C ARG A 66 -14.38 6.55 5.83
N SER A 67 -15.04 7.33 4.96
CA SER A 67 -16.49 7.30 4.77
C SER A 67 -17.00 5.92 4.33
N ILE A 68 -16.29 5.24 3.41
CA ILE A 68 -16.65 3.87 3.02
C ILE A 68 -16.57 2.91 4.23
N ILE A 69 -15.56 3.03 5.08
CA ILE A 69 -15.42 2.14 6.26
C ILE A 69 -16.44 2.46 7.36
N LEU A 70 -16.81 3.72 7.55
CA LEU A 70 -17.91 4.07 8.46
C LEU A 70 -19.24 3.54 7.94
N GLU A 71 -19.50 3.67 6.65
CA GLU A 71 -20.71 3.14 6.02
C GLU A 71 -20.73 1.60 6.06
N SER A 72 -19.59 0.94 5.82
CA SER A 72 -19.45 -0.53 5.91
C SER A 72 -19.80 -1.04 7.30
N ARG A 73 -19.32 -0.36 8.36
CA ARG A 73 -19.66 -0.69 9.75
C ARG A 73 -21.14 -0.45 10.06
N LYS A 74 -21.74 0.58 9.47
CA LYS A 74 -23.16 0.92 9.67
C LYS A 74 -24.09 -0.09 8.99
N THR A 75 -23.75 -0.54 7.78
CA THR A 75 -24.56 -1.49 7.01
C THR A 75 -24.16 -2.95 7.24
N ASN A 76 -23.05 -3.20 7.93
CA ASN A 76 -22.44 -4.50 8.12
C ASN A 76 -22.20 -5.24 6.78
N SER A 77 -21.64 -4.52 5.81
CA SER A 77 -21.38 -5.01 4.45
C SER A 77 -20.15 -4.36 3.85
N ASP A 78 -19.40 -5.12 3.05
CA ASP A 78 -18.27 -4.63 2.24
C ASP A 78 -18.63 -4.46 0.76
N GLU A 79 -19.92 -4.52 0.44
CA GLU A 79 -20.41 -4.33 -0.92
C GLU A 79 -20.65 -2.84 -1.22
N PHE A 80 -19.70 -2.24 -1.93
CA PHE A 80 -19.78 -0.85 -2.39
C PHE A 80 -19.61 -0.77 -3.89
N TYR A 81 -20.13 0.31 -4.47
CA TYR A 81 -20.15 0.48 -5.91
C TYR A 81 -19.82 1.89 -6.35
N LEU A 82 -19.20 1.98 -7.52
CA LEU A 82 -19.05 3.22 -8.26
C LEU A 82 -20.04 3.22 -9.44
N ASP A 83 -20.83 4.29 -9.59
CA ASP A 83 -21.81 4.44 -10.67
C ASP A 83 -21.49 5.67 -11.53
N ILE A 84 -21.19 5.45 -12.81
CA ILE A 84 -20.97 6.50 -13.81
C ILE A 84 -21.74 6.22 -15.11
N ARG A 85 -22.73 5.33 -15.06
CA ARG A 85 -23.43 4.81 -16.24
C ARG A 85 -24.10 5.90 -17.07
N TYR A 86 -24.55 6.97 -16.41
CA TYR A 86 -25.24 8.10 -17.03
C TYR A 86 -24.39 8.85 -18.08
N LYS A 87 -23.06 8.71 -18.07
CA LYS A 87 -22.19 9.31 -19.10
C LYS A 87 -22.29 8.59 -20.45
N GLY A 88 -22.78 7.35 -20.48
CA GLY A 88 -22.95 6.56 -21.69
C GLY A 88 -21.66 5.92 -22.19
N LYS A 89 -21.83 4.88 -23.01
CA LYS A 89 -20.74 4.01 -23.47
C LYS A 89 -19.64 4.74 -24.22
N GLU A 90 -20.00 5.55 -25.22
CA GLU A 90 -19.06 6.23 -26.10
C GLU A 90 -18.11 7.14 -25.32
N TYR A 91 -18.64 7.92 -24.38
CA TYR A 91 -17.83 8.78 -23.54
C TYR A 91 -16.88 7.95 -22.66
N LEU A 92 -17.39 6.91 -22.00
CA LEU A 92 -16.61 6.13 -21.03
C LEU A 92 -15.50 5.31 -21.69
N SER A 93 -15.77 4.66 -22.83
CA SER A 93 -14.74 3.90 -23.56
C SER A 93 -13.63 4.80 -24.12
N ASN A 94 -13.97 6.04 -24.52
CA ASN A 94 -12.99 6.99 -25.03
C ASN A 94 -12.19 7.67 -23.92
N ARG A 95 -12.84 8.01 -22.79
CA ARG A 95 -12.21 8.72 -21.67
C ARG A 95 -11.38 7.82 -20.77
N PHE A 96 -11.82 6.57 -20.58
CA PHE A 96 -11.20 5.60 -19.66
C PHE A 96 -10.94 4.25 -20.34
N PRO A 97 -10.25 4.20 -21.50
CA PRO A 97 -10.14 2.98 -22.30
C PRO A 97 -9.57 1.80 -21.52
N MET A 98 -8.48 2.01 -20.77
CA MET A 98 -7.86 0.95 -19.95
C MET A 98 -8.81 0.40 -18.88
N ILE A 99 -9.57 1.27 -18.19
CA ILE A 99 -10.52 0.85 -17.15
C ILE A 99 -11.69 0.12 -17.80
N TYR A 100 -12.20 0.65 -18.92
CA TYR A 100 -13.31 0.05 -19.67
C TYR A 100 -12.93 -1.35 -20.15
N ASP A 101 -11.79 -1.50 -20.81
CA ASP A 101 -11.30 -2.79 -21.33
C ASP A 101 -11.07 -3.79 -20.19
N PHE A 102 -10.43 -3.38 -19.10
CA PHE A 102 -10.25 -4.23 -17.93
C PHE A 102 -11.59 -4.73 -17.38
N LEU A 103 -12.55 -3.83 -17.14
CA LEU A 103 -13.86 -4.21 -16.59
C LEU A 103 -14.63 -5.14 -17.54
N MET A 104 -14.53 -4.93 -18.86
CA MET A 104 -15.12 -5.84 -19.84
C MET A 104 -14.52 -7.25 -19.75
N THR A 105 -13.23 -7.42 -19.46
CA THR A 105 -12.64 -8.76 -19.21
C THR A 105 -13.19 -9.42 -17.95
N GLN A 106 -13.67 -8.62 -17.00
CA GLN A 106 -14.33 -9.07 -15.78
C GLN A 106 -15.86 -9.25 -15.95
N GLY A 107 -16.38 -9.05 -17.16
CA GLY A 107 -17.81 -9.16 -17.45
C GLY A 107 -18.66 -7.97 -17.00
N ILE A 108 -18.04 -6.80 -16.77
CA ILE A 108 -18.70 -5.58 -16.29
C ILE A 108 -18.63 -4.51 -17.38
N ASP A 109 -19.78 -4.06 -17.88
CA ASP A 109 -19.88 -2.90 -18.77
C ASP A 109 -20.14 -1.66 -17.91
N MET A 110 -19.12 -0.84 -17.62
CA MET A 110 -19.26 0.35 -16.76
C MET A 110 -20.28 1.40 -17.25
N SER A 111 -20.79 1.25 -18.49
CA SER A 111 -21.89 2.07 -19.02
C SER A 111 -23.30 1.55 -18.67
N LYS A 112 -23.41 0.34 -18.11
CA LYS A 112 -24.67 -0.35 -17.78
C LYS A 112 -24.70 -0.92 -16.37
N ASP A 113 -23.54 -1.33 -15.89
CA ASP A 113 -23.35 -2.03 -14.64
C ASP A 113 -22.71 -1.13 -13.58
N LEU A 114 -22.96 -1.47 -12.32
CA LEU A 114 -22.29 -0.86 -11.17
C LEU A 114 -20.91 -1.51 -11.00
N ILE A 115 -19.87 -0.70 -10.77
CA ILE A 115 -18.51 -1.21 -10.59
C ILE A 115 -18.31 -1.54 -9.10
N PRO A 116 -18.11 -2.82 -8.71
CA PRO A 116 -17.79 -3.18 -7.33
C PRO A 116 -16.46 -2.56 -6.91
N ILE A 117 -16.45 -1.84 -5.79
CA ILE A 117 -15.26 -1.20 -5.26
C ILE A 117 -15.11 -1.43 -3.77
N PHE A 118 -13.88 -1.33 -3.28
CA PHE A 118 -13.57 -1.23 -1.85
C PHE A 118 -12.22 -0.51 -1.67
N PRO A 119 -11.95 0.10 -0.50
CA PRO A 119 -10.64 0.66 -0.23
C PRO A 119 -9.54 -0.41 -0.31
N CYS A 120 -8.33 -0.01 -0.69
CA CYS A 120 -7.13 -0.86 -0.62
C CYS A 120 -5.92 -0.04 -0.16
N GLN A 121 -4.90 -0.70 0.40
CA GLN A 121 -3.60 -0.04 0.62
C GLN A 121 -3.00 0.35 -0.73
N HIS A 122 -2.37 1.52 -0.81
CA HIS A 122 -1.90 2.06 -2.08
C HIS A 122 -0.49 2.65 -2.05
N TYR A 123 -0.10 3.33 -0.96
CA TYR A 123 1.21 3.97 -0.88
C TYR A 123 1.73 4.07 0.55
N LEU A 124 3.04 3.96 0.73
CA LEU A 124 3.74 4.24 2.00
C LEU A 124 4.40 5.62 1.95
N MET A 125 4.04 6.51 2.87
CA MET A 125 4.68 7.83 2.99
C MET A 125 5.94 7.80 3.87
N GLY A 126 6.00 6.85 4.80
CA GLY A 126 7.19 6.55 5.57
C GLY A 126 8.16 5.63 4.82
N GLY A 127 9.25 5.27 5.49
CA GLY A 127 10.29 4.45 4.89
C GLY A 127 11.64 4.65 5.57
N ILE A 128 12.69 4.31 4.82
CA ILE A 128 14.08 4.54 5.22
C ILE A 128 14.34 6.04 5.24
N ASN A 129 14.67 6.60 6.40
CA ASN A 129 14.91 8.02 6.56
C ASN A 129 16.17 8.44 5.80
N VAL A 130 16.03 9.51 5.00
CA VAL A 130 17.12 10.04 4.19
C VAL A 130 17.28 11.55 4.34
N ASN A 131 18.48 12.06 4.03
CA ASN A 131 18.72 13.49 3.91
C ASN A 131 18.31 14.02 2.51
N ILE A 132 18.60 15.30 2.23
CA ILE A 132 18.23 15.95 0.96
C ILE A 132 18.90 15.34 -0.28
N ASN A 133 19.97 14.56 -0.11
CA ASN A 133 20.70 13.85 -1.15
C ASN A 133 20.31 12.36 -1.25
N ALA A 134 19.24 11.95 -0.55
CA ALA A 134 18.78 10.57 -0.47
C ALA A 134 19.71 9.59 0.28
N GLU A 135 20.69 10.11 1.02
CA GLU A 135 21.61 9.30 1.83
C GLU A 135 20.95 8.95 3.18
N THR A 136 21.09 7.69 3.60
CA THR A 136 20.55 7.19 4.87
C THR A 136 21.47 7.52 6.05
N SER A 137 21.12 7.10 7.26
CA SER A 137 22.03 7.18 8.42
C SER A 137 23.22 6.21 8.34
N VAL A 138 23.23 5.30 7.36
CA VAL A 138 24.34 4.38 7.10
C VAL A 138 25.14 4.91 5.91
N ASN A 139 26.42 5.20 6.15
CA ASN A 139 27.33 5.72 5.11
C ASN A 139 27.37 4.79 3.89
N GLY A 140 27.27 5.37 2.69
CA GLY A 140 27.28 4.63 1.44
C GLY A 140 25.95 3.96 1.07
N LEU A 141 24.94 4.00 1.95
CA LEU A 141 23.60 3.49 1.68
C LEU A 141 22.64 4.64 1.36
N TYR A 142 21.95 4.54 0.23
CA TYR A 142 20.94 5.48 -0.24
C TYR A 142 19.57 4.79 -0.35
N ALA A 143 18.50 5.57 -0.24
CA ALA A 143 17.14 5.10 -0.48
C ALA A 143 16.36 6.16 -1.27
N VAL A 144 15.65 5.75 -2.34
CA VAL A 144 14.98 6.65 -3.27
C VAL A 144 13.59 6.12 -3.61
N GLY A 145 12.62 7.04 -3.72
CA GLY A 145 11.24 6.71 -4.06
C GLY A 145 10.48 6.16 -2.85
N GLU A 146 9.49 5.31 -3.09
CA GLU A 146 8.54 4.86 -2.05
C GLU A 146 9.17 4.09 -0.89
N CYS A 147 10.37 3.51 -1.05
CA CYS A 147 11.06 2.88 0.07
C CYS A 147 11.68 3.88 1.06
N SER A 148 11.72 5.17 0.70
CA SER A 148 12.38 6.24 1.45
C SER A 148 11.37 7.15 2.15
N HIS A 149 11.77 7.68 3.30
CA HIS A 149 11.11 8.79 3.95
C HIS A 149 11.93 10.06 3.70
N THR A 150 11.48 10.85 2.72
CA THR A 150 12.10 12.15 2.34
C THR A 150 11.49 13.34 3.08
N GLY A 151 10.31 13.17 3.67
CA GLY A 151 9.49 14.21 4.27
C GLY A 151 8.56 14.97 3.30
N VAL A 152 8.68 14.76 1.98
CA VAL A 152 7.88 15.51 0.97
C VAL A 152 6.38 15.25 1.09
N HIS A 153 5.98 14.05 1.50
CA HIS A 153 4.57 13.67 1.58
C HIS A 153 3.89 14.03 2.91
N GLY A 154 4.66 14.40 3.93
CA GLY A 154 4.15 14.57 5.30
C GLY A 154 3.26 13.39 5.71
N ASN A 155 2.02 13.69 6.12
CA ASN A 155 1.06 12.67 6.55
C ASN A 155 0.15 12.14 5.44
N ASN A 156 0.11 12.78 4.27
CA ASN A 156 -0.76 12.36 3.18
C ASN A 156 -0.18 12.81 1.83
N ARG A 157 0.11 11.83 0.98
CA ARG A 157 0.67 12.08 -0.35
C ARG A 157 -0.37 12.73 -1.28
N LEU A 158 0.01 13.83 -1.94
CA LEU A 158 -0.73 14.37 -3.08
C LEU A 158 -0.52 13.52 -4.35
N ALA A 159 -1.59 13.36 -5.14
CA ALA A 159 -1.52 12.60 -6.39
C ALA A 159 -0.38 13.10 -7.30
N SER A 160 0.26 12.17 -8.03
CA SER A 160 1.37 12.41 -8.95
C SER A 160 2.72 12.81 -8.35
N ASN A 161 2.82 13.09 -7.04
CA ASN A 161 4.09 13.48 -6.42
C ASN A 161 5.07 12.32 -6.18
N SER A 162 4.61 11.06 -6.12
CA SER A 162 5.52 9.92 -5.84
C SER A 162 6.53 9.67 -6.95
N LEU A 163 6.12 9.81 -8.21
CA LEU A 163 7.04 9.64 -9.35
C LEU A 163 8.03 10.82 -9.42
N LEU A 164 7.55 12.03 -9.15
CA LEU A 164 8.40 13.22 -9.10
C LEU A 164 9.43 13.14 -7.98
N GLU A 165 9.04 12.66 -6.80
CA GLU A 165 9.96 12.39 -5.69
C GLU A 165 11.06 11.43 -6.12
N ALA A 166 10.71 10.28 -6.70
CA ALA A 166 11.68 9.28 -7.15
C ALA A 166 12.68 9.86 -8.17
N LEU A 167 12.20 10.68 -9.12
CA LEU A 167 13.06 11.34 -10.11
C LEU A 167 14.02 12.34 -9.47
N VAL A 168 13.50 13.23 -8.61
CA VAL A 168 14.30 14.29 -7.98
C VAL A 168 15.33 13.71 -7.03
N PHE A 169 14.95 12.79 -6.14
CA PHE A 169 15.88 12.19 -5.19
C PHE A 169 16.83 11.21 -5.87
N GLY A 170 16.41 10.51 -6.93
CA GLY A 170 17.30 9.69 -7.74
C GLY A 170 18.40 10.50 -8.41
N HIS A 171 18.06 11.65 -8.97
CA HIS A 171 19.03 12.57 -9.55
C HIS A 171 20.03 13.08 -8.51
N ARG A 172 19.54 13.53 -7.34
CA ARG A 172 20.41 14.01 -6.26
C ARG A 172 21.32 12.92 -5.69
N ALA A 173 20.80 11.70 -5.52
CA ALA A 173 21.59 10.55 -5.10
C ALA A 173 22.74 10.30 -6.08
N ALA A 174 22.46 10.33 -7.40
CA ALA A 174 23.48 10.14 -8.42
C ALA A 174 24.57 11.23 -8.38
N GLU A 175 24.21 12.50 -8.20
CA GLU A 175 25.18 13.59 -8.06
C GLU A 175 26.04 13.46 -6.80
N ASP A 176 25.45 13.04 -5.68
CA ASP A 176 26.15 12.86 -4.41
C ASP A 176 27.09 11.64 -4.46
N ILE A 177 26.62 10.51 -4.99
CA ILE A 177 27.42 9.31 -5.24
C ILE A 177 28.61 9.65 -6.13
N THR A 178 28.39 10.35 -7.25
CA THR A 178 29.48 10.71 -8.19
C THR A 178 30.54 11.57 -7.53
N ARG A 179 30.15 12.47 -6.62
CA ARG A 179 31.07 13.36 -5.90
C ARG A 179 31.88 12.64 -4.82
N LYS A 180 31.26 11.66 -4.15
CA LYS A 180 31.86 10.87 -3.07
C LYS A 180 32.56 9.60 -3.57
N PHE A 181 32.45 9.28 -4.86
CA PHE A 181 32.99 8.04 -5.41
C PHE A 181 34.52 8.04 -5.32
N GLU A 182 35.05 7.15 -4.49
CA GLU A 182 36.48 6.84 -4.41
C GLU A 182 36.74 5.52 -5.15
N LYS A 183 37.81 5.49 -5.96
CA LYS A 183 38.03 4.45 -6.97
C LYS A 183 38.50 3.10 -6.42
N ASP A 184 38.90 3.04 -5.15
CA ASP A 184 39.68 1.93 -4.59
C ASP A 184 38.93 1.07 -3.55
N ASP A 185 37.63 1.25 -3.36
CA ASP A 185 36.82 0.45 -2.42
C ASP A 185 36.10 -0.70 -3.15
N MET A 186 36.85 -1.74 -3.51
CA MET A 186 36.28 -2.97 -4.05
C MET A 186 35.71 -3.83 -2.90
N PRO A 187 34.41 -4.16 -2.90
CA PRO A 187 33.84 -4.99 -1.85
C PRO A 187 34.45 -6.40 -1.90
N GLU A 188 34.70 -6.98 -0.74
CA GLU A 188 35.10 -8.37 -0.63
C GLU A 188 33.92 -9.28 -1.00
N THR A 189 34.20 -10.31 -1.80
CA THR A 189 33.20 -11.34 -2.11
C THR A 189 32.91 -12.16 -0.86
N CYS A 190 31.66 -12.15 -0.41
CA CYS A 190 31.18 -13.04 0.65
C CYS A 190 30.52 -14.27 0.02
N VAL A 191 30.86 -15.46 0.53
CA VAL A 191 30.16 -16.71 0.19
C VAL A 191 29.12 -16.97 1.27
N PHE A 192 27.85 -17.01 0.87
CA PHE A 192 26.77 -17.43 1.75
C PHE A 192 26.75 -18.97 1.79
N SER A 193 26.97 -19.53 2.98
CA SER A 193 26.88 -20.98 3.19
C SER A 193 25.43 -21.39 3.42
N GLU A 194 24.94 -22.36 2.64
CA GLU A 194 23.67 -23.02 2.91
C GLU A 194 23.84 -24.09 4.00
N ASP A 195 22.95 -24.11 4.99
CA ASP A 195 22.89 -25.21 5.96
C ASP A 195 22.09 -26.38 5.35
N PRO A 196 22.68 -27.56 5.14
CA PRO A 196 21.99 -28.71 4.57
C PRO A 196 20.84 -29.24 5.46
N ASN A 197 20.79 -28.85 6.73
CA ASN A 197 19.72 -29.25 7.66
C ASN A 197 18.61 -28.20 7.76
N ALA A 198 18.70 -27.09 7.04
CA ALA A 198 17.68 -26.07 7.02
C ALA A 198 16.38 -26.59 6.39
N VAL A 199 15.24 -26.16 6.93
CA VAL A 199 13.91 -26.59 6.46
C VAL A 199 13.16 -25.43 5.81
N PRO A 200 12.15 -25.67 4.95
CA PRO A 200 11.27 -24.61 4.48
C PRO A 200 10.50 -23.95 5.62
N ILE A 201 10.14 -22.68 5.47
CA ILE A 201 9.25 -22.02 6.43
C ILE A 201 7.85 -22.66 6.45
N PRO A 202 7.13 -22.59 7.59
CA PRO A 202 5.74 -23.03 7.66
C PRO A 202 4.87 -22.35 6.60
N HIS A 203 3.97 -23.11 6.00
CA HIS A 203 3.01 -22.55 5.04
C HIS A 203 2.05 -21.57 5.72
N GLY A 204 1.66 -20.53 5.00
CA GLY A 204 0.64 -19.57 5.45
C GLY A 204 1.15 -18.36 6.23
N VAL A 205 2.41 -18.30 6.64
CA VAL A 205 2.98 -17.17 7.42
C VAL A 205 2.72 -15.81 6.76
N ARG A 206 3.00 -15.67 5.45
CA ARG A 206 2.72 -14.43 4.71
C ARG A 206 1.23 -14.07 4.67
N THR A 207 0.35 -15.08 4.59
CA THR A 207 -1.10 -14.87 4.58
C THR A 207 -1.59 -14.42 5.96
N GLU A 208 -1.04 -15.01 7.02
CA GLU A 208 -1.35 -14.64 8.40
C GLU A 208 -0.95 -13.19 8.69
N ILE A 209 0.28 -12.78 8.33
CA ILE A 209 0.75 -11.39 8.51
C ILE A 209 -0.16 -10.40 7.79
N ARG A 210 -0.54 -10.67 6.53
CA ARG A 210 -1.46 -9.81 5.77
C ARG A 210 -2.83 -9.70 6.46
N HIS A 211 -3.36 -10.81 6.96
CA HIS A 211 -4.63 -10.83 7.67
C HIS A 211 -4.58 -10.04 8.99
N ILE A 212 -3.47 -10.14 9.72
CA ILE A 212 -3.22 -9.33 10.91
C ILE A 212 -3.24 -7.85 10.54
N MET A 213 -2.49 -7.44 9.52
CA MET A 213 -2.45 -6.04 9.08
C MET A 213 -3.83 -5.53 8.61
N GLN A 214 -4.57 -6.33 7.83
CA GLN A 214 -5.90 -5.97 7.33
C GLN A 214 -6.91 -5.74 8.46
N LYS A 215 -6.80 -6.47 9.59
CA LYS A 215 -7.67 -6.31 10.75
C LYS A 215 -7.22 -5.22 11.71
N SER A 216 -5.91 -5.04 11.85
CA SER A 216 -5.29 -4.18 12.85
C SER A 216 -5.19 -2.74 12.37
N TYR A 217 -4.68 -2.57 11.15
CA TYR A 217 -4.24 -1.29 10.63
C TYR A 217 -4.67 -1.12 9.16
N PHE A 218 -5.98 -0.94 8.99
CA PHE A 218 -6.58 -0.52 7.74
C PHE A 218 -6.95 0.97 7.82
N VAL A 219 -7.78 1.47 6.89
CA VAL A 219 -8.21 2.88 6.81
C VAL A 219 -8.61 3.48 8.16
N ILE A 220 -9.35 2.74 8.99
CA ILE A 220 -9.62 3.11 10.38
C ILE A 220 -9.00 2.01 11.27
N PRO A 221 -7.86 2.29 11.92
CA PRO A 221 -7.19 1.34 12.79
C PRO A 221 -8.08 0.86 13.94
N ASP A 222 -7.90 -0.41 14.32
CA ASP A 222 -8.47 -0.98 15.53
C ASP A 222 -7.36 -1.16 16.56
N LYS A 223 -7.39 -0.36 17.62
CA LYS A 223 -6.33 -0.33 18.64
C LYS A 223 -6.18 -1.67 19.37
N GLN A 224 -7.29 -2.35 19.65
CA GLN A 224 -7.25 -3.63 20.34
C GLN A 224 -6.64 -4.69 19.41
N LYS A 225 -7.07 -4.73 18.15
CA LYS A 225 -6.50 -5.65 17.16
C LYS A 225 -5.06 -5.33 16.83
N ALA A 226 -4.64 -4.06 16.84
CA ALA A 226 -3.25 -3.66 16.66
C ALA A 226 -2.34 -4.20 17.77
N LEU A 227 -2.79 -4.18 19.03
CA LEU A 227 -2.04 -4.78 20.13
C LEU A 227 -1.91 -6.30 19.97
N GLU A 228 -3.03 -7.00 19.77
CA GLU A 228 -3.05 -8.47 19.52
C GLU A 228 -2.17 -8.84 18.31
N GLY A 229 -2.26 -8.05 17.24
CA GLY A 229 -1.49 -8.21 16.02
C GLY A 229 0.01 -7.97 16.23
N PHE A 230 0.38 -6.98 17.04
CA PHE A 230 1.77 -6.68 17.36
C PHE A 230 2.44 -7.84 18.11
N GLU A 231 1.75 -8.40 19.11
CA GLU A 231 2.22 -9.58 19.85
C GLU A 231 2.45 -10.75 18.89
N ARG A 232 1.44 -11.06 18.06
CA ARG A 232 1.52 -12.19 17.12
C ARG A 232 2.59 -12.00 16.03
N VAL A 233 2.72 -10.81 15.46
CA VAL A 233 3.78 -10.51 14.48
C VAL A 233 5.16 -10.59 15.14
N SER A 234 5.29 -10.19 16.40
CA SER A 234 6.56 -10.33 17.15
C SER A 234 6.96 -11.80 17.32
N GLU A 235 6.00 -12.68 17.61
CA GLU A 235 6.24 -14.13 17.66
C GLU A 235 6.69 -14.69 16.30
N LEU A 236 5.96 -14.36 15.22
CA LEU A 236 6.28 -14.81 13.87
C LEU A 236 7.67 -14.32 13.43
N LYS A 237 7.98 -13.05 13.71
CA LYS A 237 9.29 -12.48 13.43
C LYS A 237 10.39 -13.23 14.19
N LYS A 238 10.22 -13.45 15.51
CA LYS A 238 11.18 -14.20 16.32
C LYS A 238 11.35 -15.64 15.82
N MET A 239 10.27 -16.31 15.44
CA MET A 239 10.32 -17.65 14.85
C MET A 239 11.18 -17.64 13.58
N LEU A 240 10.95 -16.71 12.65
CA LEU A 240 11.73 -16.59 11.41
C LEU A 240 13.22 -16.27 11.68
N GLU A 241 13.52 -15.44 12.67
CA GLU A 241 14.91 -15.06 13.01
C GLU A 241 15.69 -16.15 13.77
N THR A 242 15.00 -17.04 14.49
CA THR A 242 15.64 -18.05 15.34
C THR A 242 15.57 -19.47 14.78
N GLY A 243 14.70 -19.71 13.80
CA GLY A 243 14.57 -21.00 13.13
C GLY A 243 15.68 -21.24 12.11
N ASN A 244 16.02 -22.52 11.90
CA ASN A 244 16.95 -22.93 10.87
C ASN A 244 16.20 -23.14 9.54
N TYR A 245 15.96 -22.05 8.81
CA TYR A 245 15.19 -22.06 7.58
C TYR A 245 16.05 -21.88 6.33
N ILE A 246 15.61 -22.49 5.23
CA ILE A 246 16.19 -22.27 3.91
C ILE A 246 15.98 -20.80 3.54
N ILE A 247 17.04 -20.10 3.11
CA ILE A 247 16.97 -18.70 2.67
C ILE A 247 16.50 -18.67 1.20
N ASP A 248 15.25 -19.04 0.98
CA ASP A 248 14.58 -18.94 -0.30
C ASP A 248 13.74 -17.66 -0.40
N ARG A 249 13.09 -17.45 -1.55
CA ARG A 249 12.20 -16.29 -1.77
C ARG A 249 11.11 -16.20 -0.70
N ASP A 250 10.52 -17.33 -0.32
CA ASP A 250 9.37 -17.35 0.58
C ASP A 250 9.78 -16.97 2.01
N TYR A 251 10.96 -17.41 2.46
CA TYR A 251 11.58 -16.94 3.71
C TYR A 251 11.86 -15.44 3.67
N VAL A 252 12.57 -14.94 2.64
CA VAL A 252 12.96 -13.53 2.54
C VAL A 252 11.74 -12.61 2.54
N GLU A 253 10.70 -12.96 1.79
CA GLU A 253 9.44 -12.20 1.78
C GLU A 253 8.72 -12.27 3.13
N ALA A 254 8.61 -13.44 3.75
CA ALA A 254 7.95 -13.59 5.04
C ALA A 254 8.66 -12.80 6.15
N HIS A 255 9.98 -12.88 6.19
CA HIS A 255 10.82 -12.15 7.14
C HIS A 255 10.71 -10.63 6.93
N SER A 256 10.75 -10.17 5.68
CA SER A 256 10.57 -8.76 5.34
C SER A 256 9.18 -8.24 5.74
N LEU A 257 8.12 -9.00 5.43
CA LEU A 257 6.75 -8.66 5.81
C LEU A 257 6.58 -8.62 7.33
N ALA A 258 7.11 -9.60 8.06
CA ALA A 258 7.03 -9.63 9.52
C ALA A 258 7.76 -8.44 10.14
N THR A 259 8.92 -8.07 9.58
CA THR A 259 9.71 -6.92 10.03
C THR A 259 8.97 -5.60 9.79
N VAL A 260 8.43 -5.39 8.59
CA VAL A 260 7.69 -4.16 8.27
C VAL A 260 6.39 -4.07 9.06
N ALA A 261 5.64 -5.17 9.19
CA ALA A 261 4.42 -5.23 10.01
C ALA A 261 4.72 -4.93 11.48
N TYR A 262 5.81 -5.47 12.03
CA TYR A 262 6.26 -5.19 13.39
C TYR A 262 6.51 -3.69 13.59
N LEU A 263 7.24 -3.06 12.65
CA LEU A 263 7.55 -1.63 12.73
C LEU A 263 6.29 -0.76 12.62
N ILE A 264 5.40 -1.07 11.67
CA ILE A 264 4.12 -0.36 11.53
C ILE A 264 3.31 -0.46 12.82
N LEU A 265 3.07 -1.67 13.31
CA LEU A 265 2.23 -1.87 14.50
C LEU A 265 2.86 -1.24 15.74
N LYS A 266 4.19 -1.22 15.85
CA LYS A 266 4.91 -0.54 16.94
C LYS A 266 4.71 0.98 16.94
N GLU A 267 4.56 1.61 15.78
CA GLU A 267 4.25 3.05 15.69
C GLU A 267 2.77 3.37 16.01
N VAL A 268 1.90 2.37 15.93
CA VAL A 268 0.44 2.52 16.08
C VAL A 268 -0.03 2.35 17.53
N ILE A 269 0.63 1.47 18.28
CA ILE A 269 0.36 1.20 19.71
C ILE A 269 0.96 2.27 20.62
#